data_AF-A0AAU5P935-F1
#
_entry.id   AF-A0AAU5P935-F1
#
_cell.length_a   1.000
_cell.length_b   1.000
_cell.length_c   1.000
_cell.angle_alpha   90.00
_cell.angle_beta   90.00
_cell.angle_gamma   90.00
#
_symmetry.space_group_name_H-M   'P 1'
#
loop_
_entity.id
_entity.type
_entity.pdbx_description
1 polymer ?
#
loop_
_entity_poly.entity_id
_entity_poly.type
_entity_poly.pdbx_seq_one_letter_code
_entity_poly.pdbx_strand_id
1 'polypeptide(L)'
;MEPFVLNEEAARAWLTELVVAYEVDVSFGGDSVLVLPDSPLIGMAWSPREPGEEDGAFLLVKVAQAARVIDKPKEMTITFEFVDGGAEGVYRWLLDISAPSPLKLATLTEAMAVLGEPASGRTSVEIAIAILREAVQQANRLVHQLSDYVEAKTQQGGN
;
A
#
# COMPACT_ATOMS: atom_id res chain seq x y z
N MET A 1 9.55 -3.05 18.68
CA MET A 1 9.71 -2.51 17.31
C MET A 1 8.69 -1.40 17.16
N GLU A 2 9.04 -0.25 16.60
CA GLU A 2 8.04 0.80 16.34
C GLU A 2 7.02 0.27 15.32
N PRO A 3 5.73 0.65 15.41
CA PRO A 3 4.72 0.22 14.45
C PRO A 3 4.72 1.11 13.22
N PHE A 4 4.18 0.59 12.11
CA PHE A 4 3.71 1.42 11.01
C PHE A 4 2.46 2.19 11.47
N VAL A 5 2.38 3.48 11.13
CA VAL A 5 1.26 4.35 11.51
C VAL A 5 0.79 5.13 10.29
N LEU A 6 -0.51 5.11 10.03
CA LEU A 6 -1.14 5.94 9.01
C LEU A 6 -1.60 7.25 9.65
N ASN A 7 -1.12 8.39 9.14
CA ASN A 7 -1.71 9.68 9.47
C ASN A 7 -2.89 9.94 8.53
N GLU A 8 -4.11 9.58 8.95
CA GLU A 8 -5.30 9.66 8.08
C GLU A 8 -5.67 11.09 7.66
N GLU A 9 -5.39 12.09 8.49
CA GLU A 9 -5.63 13.50 8.16
C GLU A 9 -4.68 13.97 7.06
N ALA A 10 -3.38 13.71 7.24
CA ALA A 10 -2.38 13.99 6.21
C ALA A 10 -2.64 13.19 4.93
N ALA A 11 -3.04 11.91 5.06
CA ALA A 11 -3.40 11.06 3.93
C ALA A 11 -4.54 11.67 3.11
N ARG A 12 -5.59 12.15 3.78
CA ARG A 12 -6.75 12.75 3.10
C ARG A 12 -6.39 14.04 2.38
N ALA A 13 -5.62 14.93 3.03
CA ALA A 13 -5.15 16.16 2.41
C ALA A 13 -4.29 15.86 1.17
N TRP A 14 -3.30 14.99 1.33
CA TRP A 14 -2.39 14.56 0.26
C TRP A 14 -3.13 13.90 -0.91
N LEU A 15 -4.06 12.97 -0.64
CA LEU A 15 -4.86 12.31 -1.68
C LEU A 15 -5.79 13.28 -2.40
N THR A 16 -6.35 14.25 -1.69
CA THR A 16 -7.19 15.29 -2.32
C THR A 16 -6.38 16.12 -3.29
N GLU A 17 -5.17 16.54 -2.90
CA GLU A 17 -4.25 17.26 -3.79
C GLU A 17 -3.85 16.44 -5.01
N LEU A 18 -3.54 15.14 -4.83
CA LEU A 18 -3.22 14.23 -5.93
C LEU A 18 -4.38 14.10 -6.92
N VAL A 19 -5.61 13.88 -6.42
CA VAL A 19 -6.80 13.78 -7.26
C VAL A 19 -7.04 15.08 -8.01
N VAL A 20 -6.97 16.23 -7.34
CA VAL A 20 -7.14 17.53 -8.01
C VAL A 20 -6.07 17.76 -9.08
N ALA A 21 -4.81 17.44 -8.80
CA ALA A 21 -3.72 17.59 -9.76
C ALA A 21 -3.93 16.72 -11.00
N TYR A 22 -4.36 15.47 -10.81
CA TYR A 22 -4.70 14.55 -11.89
C TYR A 22 -5.86 15.07 -12.75
N GLU A 23 -6.97 15.49 -12.14
CA GLU A 23 -8.15 15.99 -12.86
C GLU A 23 -7.87 17.26 -13.65
N VAL A 24 -7.03 18.16 -13.11
CA VAL A 24 -6.58 19.37 -13.80
C VAL A 24 -5.76 18.98 -15.03
N ASP A 25 -4.78 18.10 -14.89
CA ASP A 25 -3.91 17.67 -16.00
C ASP A 25 -4.72 17.04 -17.16
N VAL A 26 -5.63 16.12 -16.82
CA VAL A 26 -6.53 15.47 -17.79
C VAL A 26 -7.45 16.50 -18.48
N SER A 27 -7.98 17.48 -17.74
CA SER A 27 -8.89 18.49 -18.29
C SER A 27 -8.23 19.45 -19.28
N PHE A 28 -6.91 19.66 -19.18
CA PHE A 28 -6.16 20.54 -20.07
C PHE A 28 -5.44 19.78 -21.20
N GLY A 29 -5.80 18.51 -21.43
CA GLY A 29 -5.22 17.72 -22.51
C GLY A 29 -3.75 17.37 -22.27
N GLY A 30 -3.32 17.32 -21.01
CA GLY A 30 -2.06 16.69 -20.66
C GLY A 30 -2.11 15.22 -21.07
N ASP A 31 -1.10 14.76 -21.81
CA ASP A 31 -0.66 13.37 -21.63
C ASP A 31 -0.25 13.30 -20.16
N SER A 32 -0.74 12.30 -19.39
CA SER A 32 -0.62 12.16 -17.93
C SER A 32 0.81 12.10 -17.33
N VAL A 33 1.78 12.66 -18.03
CA VAL A 33 3.24 12.70 -17.87
C VAL A 33 3.70 13.90 -17.02
N LEU A 34 2.84 14.89 -16.75
CA LEU A 34 3.19 15.97 -15.80
C LEU A 34 3.02 15.53 -14.33
N VAL A 35 2.34 14.41 -14.09
CA VAL A 35 2.42 13.70 -12.81
C VAL A 35 3.74 12.90 -12.83
N LEU A 36 4.61 13.13 -11.84
CA LEU A 36 5.93 12.48 -11.74
C LEU A 36 5.82 10.98 -12.10
N PRO A 37 6.78 10.40 -12.84
CA PRO A 37 6.71 8.99 -13.30
C PRO A 37 6.59 7.95 -12.17
N ASP A 38 6.74 8.38 -10.92
CA ASP A 38 6.60 7.59 -9.70
C ASP A 38 5.30 7.89 -8.90
N SER A 39 4.39 8.71 -9.40
CA SER A 39 3.18 9.13 -8.69
C SER A 39 1.97 8.25 -9.05
N PRO A 40 1.11 7.89 -8.09
CA PRO A 40 -0.08 7.12 -8.39
C PRO A 40 -1.06 7.96 -9.22
N LEU A 41 -1.59 7.38 -10.30
CA LEU A 41 -2.57 8.01 -11.20
C LEU A 41 -3.99 7.85 -10.63
N ILE A 42 -4.29 8.59 -9.57
CA ILE A 42 -5.58 8.49 -8.86
C ILE A 42 -6.47 9.66 -9.27
N GLY A 43 -7.45 9.41 -10.15
CA GLY A 43 -8.54 10.34 -10.46
C GLY A 43 -9.78 10.16 -9.59
N MET A 44 -10.82 10.96 -9.84
CA MET A 44 -12.13 10.89 -9.18
C MET A 44 -12.86 9.57 -9.44
N ALA A 45 -12.64 8.99 -10.62
CA ALA A 45 -13.22 7.71 -11.04
C ALA A 45 -12.28 6.52 -10.82
N TRP A 46 -11.13 6.72 -10.16
CA TRP A 46 -10.15 5.67 -9.95
C TRP A 46 -10.73 4.50 -9.17
N SER A 47 -10.50 3.30 -9.72
CA SER A 47 -10.91 2.03 -9.13
C SER A 47 -9.73 1.07 -9.18
N PRO A 48 -9.14 0.70 -8.03
CA PRO A 48 -7.93 -0.13 -7.96
C PRO A 48 -8.15 -1.59 -8.39
N ARG A 49 -9.38 -1.93 -8.82
CA ARG A 49 -9.81 -3.29 -9.20
C ARG A 49 -10.02 -3.44 -10.69
N GLU A 50 -9.99 -2.33 -11.44
CA GLU A 50 -10.12 -2.38 -12.88
C GLU A 50 -8.84 -2.96 -13.50
N PRO A 51 -8.94 -3.66 -14.64
CA PRO A 51 -7.77 -4.14 -15.36
C PRO A 51 -6.83 -2.99 -15.73
N GLY A 52 -5.53 -3.14 -15.50
CA GLY A 52 -4.52 -2.10 -15.79
C GLY A 52 -4.23 -1.15 -14.63
N GLU A 53 -4.92 -1.28 -13.49
CA GLU A 53 -4.72 -0.45 -12.29
C GLU A 53 -3.79 -1.10 -11.24
N GLU A 54 -3.09 -2.18 -11.61
CA GLU A 54 -2.24 -2.96 -10.71
C GLU A 54 -1.10 -2.10 -10.13
N ASP A 55 -0.53 -1.23 -10.97
CA ASP A 55 0.52 -0.29 -10.59
C ASP A 55 -0.01 0.83 -9.67
N GLY A 56 -1.30 1.16 -9.74
CA GLY A 56 -1.91 2.23 -8.95
C GLY A 56 -1.81 1.98 -7.45
N ALA A 57 -2.15 0.77 -7.00
CA ALA A 57 -2.05 0.38 -5.58
C ALA A 57 -0.59 0.29 -5.11
N PHE A 58 0.30 -0.21 -5.97
CA PHE A 58 1.74 -0.24 -5.69
C PHE A 58 2.33 1.17 -5.49
N LEU A 59 2.08 2.07 -6.44
CA LEU A 59 2.56 3.46 -6.40
C LEU A 59 1.94 4.22 -5.23
N LEU A 60 0.66 4.01 -4.93
CA LEU A 60 -0.02 4.63 -3.80
C LEU A 60 0.72 4.38 -2.49
N VAL A 61 1.07 3.12 -2.21
CA VAL A 61 1.73 2.72 -0.96
C VAL A 61 3.20 3.15 -0.94
N LYS A 62 3.89 3.08 -2.08
CA LYS A 62 5.28 3.55 -2.24
C LYS A 62 5.38 5.05 -1.95
N VAL A 63 4.53 5.87 -2.59
CA VAL A 63 4.58 7.32 -2.46
C VAL A 63 4.05 7.79 -1.11
N ALA A 64 3.04 7.13 -0.53
CA ALA A 64 2.57 7.46 0.81
C ALA A 64 3.68 7.35 1.88
N GLN A 65 4.57 6.35 1.75
CA GLN A 65 5.75 6.23 2.63
C GLN A 65 6.78 7.34 2.36
N ALA A 66 7.02 7.69 1.09
CA ALA A 66 7.95 8.78 0.73
C ALA A 66 7.44 10.15 1.19
N ALA A 67 6.13 10.38 1.13
CA ALA A 67 5.45 11.59 1.56
C ALA A 67 5.25 11.67 3.08
N ARG A 68 5.66 10.65 3.85
CA ARG A 68 5.45 10.53 5.30
C ARG A 68 3.96 10.58 5.70
N VAL A 69 3.10 10.09 4.82
CA VAL A 69 1.69 9.80 5.13
C VAL A 69 1.60 8.49 5.93
N ILE A 70 2.46 7.53 5.58
CA ILE A 70 2.72 6.35 6.40
C ILE A 70 4.06 6.57 7.10
N ASP A 71 4.00 6.72 8.42
CA ASP A 71 5.17 6.60 9.27
C ASP A 71 5.56 5.13 9.35
N LYS A 72 6.86 4.87 9.19
CA LYS A 72 7.41 3.50 9.14
C LYS A 72 8.66 3.38 9.99
N PRO A 73 8.91 2.19 10.56
CA PRO A 73 10.17 1.92 11.24
C PRO A 73 11.36 2.12 10.31
N LYS A 74 12.50 2.49 10.90
CA LYS A 74 13.77 2.56 10.18
C LYS A 74 14.06 1.19 9.55
N GLU A 75 14.61 1.20 8.35
CA GLU A 75 15.00 -0.01 7.60
C GLU A 75 13.85 -0.92 7.13
N MET A 76 12.58 -0.54 7.35
CA MET A 76 11.42 -1.31 6.90
C MET A 76 10.60 -0.56 5.83
N THR A 77 10.07 -1.30 4.87
CA THR A 77 9.16 -0.78 3.83
C THR A 77 8.06 -1.79 3.54
N ILE A 78 6.83 -1.30 3.41
CA ILE A 78 5.69 -2.10 2.95
C ILE A 78 5.48 -1.87 1.47
N THR A 79 5.24 -2.92 0.70
CA THR A 79 4.95 -2.85 -0.73
C THR A 79 3.79 -3.76 -1.08
N PHE A 80 3.27 -3.59 -2.29
CA PHE A 80 2.15 -4.34 -2.85
C PHE A 80 2.65 -5.09 -4.08
N GLU A 81 2.21 -6.33 -4.24
CA GLU A 81 2.49 -7.12 -5.45
C GLU A 81 1.20 -7.71 -5.97
N PHE A 82 0.89 -7.41 -7.23
CA PHE A 82 -0.12 -8.11 -8.00
C PHE A 82 0.46 -9.40 -8.57
N VAL A 83 -0.31 -10.47 -8.50
CA VAL A 83 0.02 -11.78 -9.05
C VAL A 83 -1.11 -12.15 -10.00
N ASP A 84 -0.77 -12.25 -11.29
CA ASP A 84 -1.70 -12.77 -12.29
C ASP A 84 -1.95 -14.26 -12.03
N GLY A 85 -3.14 -14.55 -11.52
CA GLY A 85 -3.61 -15.89 -11.19
C GLY A 85 -4.78 -16.36 -12.07
N GLY A 86 -5.09 -15.63 -13.16
CA GLY A 86 -6.27 -15.86 -13.99
C GLY A 86 -7.33 -14.74 -13.87
N ALA A 87 -8.60 -15.09 -14.06
CA ALA A 87 -9.67 -14.14 -14.41
C ALA A 87 -9.90 -12.96 -13.45
N GLU A 88 -9.53 -13.08 -12.17
CA GLU A 88 -9.81 -12.04 -11.16
C GLU A 88 -8.55 -11.43 -10.54
N GLY A 89 -7.36 -11.99 -10.80
CA GLY A 89 -6.10 -11.56 -10.18
C GLY A 89 -6.07 -11.73 -8.65
N VAL A 90 -4.86 -11.85 -8.09
CA VAL A 90 -4.66 -11.82 -6.63
C VAL A 90 -3.55 -10.85 -6.28
N TYR A 91 -3.51 -10.40 -5.03
CA TYR A 91 -2.44 -9.56 -4.53
C TYR A 91 -1.90 -10.08 -3.21
N ARG A 92 -0.71 -9.61 -2.83
CA ARG A 92 -0.16 -9.80 -1.49
C ARG A 92 0.63 -8.59 -1.04
N TRP A 93 0.68 -8.40 0.27
CA TRP A 93 1.49 -7.37 0.90
C TRP A 93 2.88 -7.92 1.22
N LEU A 94 3.91 -7.13 0.96
CA LEU A 94 5.31 -7.51 1.15
C LEU A 94 6.00 -6.54 2.10
N LEU A 95 6.51 -7.05 3.22
CA LEU A 95 7.34 -6.30 4.15
C LEU A 95 8.81 -6.60 3.85
N ASP A 96 9.53 -5.58 3.40
CA ASP A 96 10.97 -5.60 3.21
C ASP A 96 11.67 -5.03 4.45
N ILE A 97 12.57 -5.80 5.05
CA ILE A 97 13.42 -5.42 6.18
C ILE A 97 14.86 -5.44 5.68
N SER A 98 15.52 -4.28 5.66
CA SER A 98 16.86 -4.13 5.05
C SER A 98 18.03 -4.38 5.99
N ALA A 99 17.81 -4.29 7.30
CA ALA A 99 18.83 -4.51 8.32
C ALA A 99 18.19 -5.03 9.63
N PRO A 100 18.98 -5.70 10.51
CA PRO A 100 20.41 -6.00 10.38
C PRO A 100 20.74 -7.12 9.36
N SER A 101 19.73 -7.84 8.86
CA SER A 101 19.88 -8.81 7.77
C SER A 101 18.69 -8.68 6.83
N PRO A 102 18.91 -8.62 5.51
CA PRO A 102 17.82 -8.50 4.56
C PRO A 102 16.83 -9.66 4.68
N LEU A 103 15.56 -9.32 4.90
CA LEU A 103 14.45 -10.27 5.00
C LEU A 103 13.23 -9.69 4.30
N LYS A 104 12.55 -10.54 3.51
CA LYS A 104 11.29 -10.22 2.86
C LYS A 104 10.22 -11.15 3.39
N LEU A 105 9.14 -10.58 3.92
CA LEU A 105 7.97 -11.30 4.40
C LEU A 105 6.78 -10.98 3.50
N ALA A 106 5.91 -11.95 3.30
CA ALA A 106 4.73 -11.81 2.48
C ALA A 106 3.49 -12.27 3.25
N THR A 107 2.36 -11.57 3.05
CA THR A 107 1.06 -12.14 3.42
C THR A 107 0.70 -13.30 2.50
N LEU A 108 -0.34 -14.04 2.87
CA LEU A 108 -1.05 -14.87 1.90
C LEU A 108 -1.66 -13.99 0.80
N THR A 109 -1.94 -14.60 -0.34
CA THR A 109 -2.60 -13.91 -1.46
C THR A 109 -4.09 -13.70 -1.15
N GLU A 110 -4.60 -12.53 -1.51
CA GLU A 110 -6.02 -12.15 -1.41
C GLU A 110 -6.56 -11.77 -2.80
N ALA A 111 -7.86 -11.94 -3.02
CA ALA A 111 -8.48 -11.63 -4.32
C ALA A 111 -8.51 -10.11 -4.54
N MET A 112 -8.16 -9.63 -5.75
CA MET A 112 -8.21 -8.18 -6.04
C MET A 112 -9.59 -7.55 -5.77
N ALA A 113 -10.66 -8.34 -5.90
CA ALA A 113 -12.02 -7.92 -5.60
C ALA A 113 -12.21 -7.37 -4.17
N VAL A 114 -11.37 -7.76 -3.20
CA VAL A 114 -11.47 -7.30 -1.81
C VAL A 114 -10.62 -6.08 -1.47
N LEU A 115 -9.73 -5.66 -2.39
CA LEU A 115 -8.81 -4.56 -2.15
C LEU A 115 -9.57 -3.26 -1.85
N GLY A 116 -9.38 -2.70 -0.65
CA GLY A 116 -10.03 -1.45 -0.21
C GLY A 116 -11.53 -1.53 0.12
N GLU A 117 -12.10 -2.71 0.37
CA GLU A 117 -13.54 -2.90 0.70
C GLU A 117 -14.00 -2.24 2.04
N PRO A 118 -15.32 -1.95 2.19
CA PRO A 118 -16.36 -2.05 1.15
C PRO A 118 -16.40 -0.83 0.22
N ALA A 119 -16.30 -1.07 -1.09
CA ALA A 119 -16.20 -0.04 -2.14
C ALA A 119 -17.54 0.57 -2.56
N SER A 120 -18.68 0.14 -2.00
CA SER A 120 -19.97 0.67 -2.40
C SER A 120 -20.15 2.12 -1.91
N GLY A 121 -20.18 3.07 -2.85
CA GLY A 121 -20.48 4.48 -2.58
C GLY A 121 -19.34 5.30 -1.98
N ARG A 122 -18.11 4.79 -1.98
CA ARG A 122 -16.91 5.52 -1.54
C ARG A 122 -16.29 6.34 -2.67
N THR A 123 -15.73 7.48 -2.31
CA THR A 123 -14.89 8.29 -3.21
C THR A 123 -13.54 7.61 -3.45
N SER A 124 -12.85 7.94 -4.55
CA SER A 124 -11.49 7.41 -4.81
C SER A 124 -10.51 7.69 -3.67
N VAL A 125 -10.63 8.85 -3.01
CA VAL A 125 -9.87 9.19 -1.79
C VAL A 125 -10.14 8.20 -0.66
N GLU A 126 -11.39 7.84 -0.41
CA GLU A 126 -11.74 6.89 0.65
C GLU A 126 -11.28 5.47 0.34
N ILE A 127 -11.31 5.07 -0.94
CA ILE A 127 -10.76 3.80 -1.40
C ILE A 127 -9.25 3.77 -1.19
N ALA A 128 -8.53 4.83 -1.59
CA ALA A 128 -7.09 4.95 -1.37
C ALA A 128 -6.73 4.90 0.13
N ILE A 129 -7.46 5.62 0.98
CA ILE A 129 -7.28 5.56 2.44
C ILE A 129 -7.51 4.13 2.97
N ALA A 130 -8.52 3.42 2.46
CA ALA A 130 -8.77 2.04 2.86
C ALA A 130 -7.59 1.12 2.51
N ILE A 131 -7.02 1.27 1.31
CA ILE A 131 -5.81 0.53 0.90
C ILE A 131 -4.62 0.86 1.80
N LEU A 132 -4.38 2.15 2.09
CA LEU A 132 -3.27 2.55 2.99
C LEU A 132 -3.46 1.98 4.40
N ARG A 133 -4.70 1.94 4.89
CA ARG A 133 -5.03 1.36 6.20
C ARG A 133 -4.76 -0.14 6.20
N GLU A 134 -5.17 -0.84 5.15
CA GLU A 134 -4.90 -2.27 4.96
C GLU A 134 -3.38 -2.54 4.93
N ALA A 135 -2.62 -1.75 4.17
CA ALA A 135 -1.16 -1.86 4.09
C ALA A 135 -0.49 -1.76 5.47
N VAL A 136 -0.88 -0.74 6.26
CA VAL A 136 -0.35 -0.55 7.62
C VAL A 136 -0.74 -1.69 8.56
N GLN A 137 -1.98 -2.18 8.48
CA GLN A 137 -2.44 -3.31 9.28
C GLN A 137 -1.64 -4.58 8.96
N GLN A 138 -1.42 -4.87 7.68
CA GLN A 138 -0.72 -6.07 7.24
C GLN A 138 0.78 -5.99 7.53
N ALA A 139 1.41 -4.82 7.38
CA ALA A 139 2.80 -4.59 7.80
C ALA A 139 3.00 -4.88 9.29
N ASN A 140 2.14 -4.33 10.14
CA ASN A 140 2.19 -4.56 11.59
C ASN A 140 1.92 -6.03 11.95
N ARG A 141 1.02 -6.70 11.21
CA ARG A 141 0.78 -8.14 11.37
C ARG A 141 2.03 -8.97 11.06
N LEU A 142 2.69 -8.70 9.95
CA LEU A 142 3.94 -9.40 9.57
C LEU A 142 5.05 -9.18 10.60
N VAL A 143 5.19 -7.97 11.13
CA VAL A 143 6.14 -7.64 12.21
C VAL A 143 5.85 -8.45 13.48
N HIS A 144 4.59 -8.54 13.91
CA HIS A 144 4.22 -9.33 15.08
C HIS A 144 4.50 -10.82 14.85
N GLN A 145 4.10 -11.37 13.70
CA GLN A 145 4.35 -12.77 13.37
C GLN A 145 5.85 -13.12 13.36
N LEU A 146 6.69 -12.22 12.84
CA LEU A 146 8.14 -12.37 12.89
C LEU A 146 8.66 -12.36 14.34
N SER A 147 8.18 -11.43 15.16
CA SER A 147 8.56 -11.31 16.57
C SER A 147 8.22 -12.58 17.35
N ASP A 148 6.98 -13.05 17.21
CA ASP A 148 6.50 -14.30 17.83
C ASP A 148 7.34 -15.52 17.40
N TYR A 149 7.71 -15.59 16.10
CA TYR A 149 8.55 -16.67 15.59
C TYR A 149 9.96 -16.65 16.19
N VAL A 150 10.59 -15.47 16.27
CA VAL A 150 11.93 -15.30 16.85
C VAL A 150 11.93 -15.65 18.35
N GLU A 151 10.91 -15.21 19.09
CA GLU A 151 10.74 -15.53 20.50
C GLU A 151 10.59 -17.04 20.73
N ALA A 152 9.70 -17.69 19.97
CA ALA A 152 9.49 -19.13 20.06
C ALA A 152 10.75 -19.94 19.74
N LYS A 153 11.56 -19.50 18.76
CA LYS A 153 12.83 -20.16 18.41
C LYS A 153 13.92 -19.96 19.46
N THR A 154 13.98 -18.78 20.06
CA THR A 154 14.95 -18.49 21.13
C THR A 154 14.67 -19.34 22.37
N GLN A 155 13.40 -19.57 22.71
CA GLN A 155 13.00 -20.44 23.82
C GLN A 155 13.28 -21.93 23.55
N GLN A 156 13.17 -22.39 22.30
CA GLN A 156 13.45 -23.79 21.92
C GLN A 156 14.95 -24.13 21.86
N GLY A 157 15.81 -23.16 21.54
CA GLY A 157 17.27 -23.36 21.46
C GLY A 157 18.03 -23.22 22.79
N GLY A 158 17.32 -22.94 23.88
CA GLY A 158 17.88 -22.75 25.24
C GLY A 158 17.81 -23.98 26.16
N ASN A 159 17.44 -25.16 25.64
CA ASN A 159 17.49 -26.47 26.30
C ASN A 159 18.54 -27.37 25.64
#